data_AF-A0A943WS03-F1
#
_entry.id   AF-A0A943WS03-F1
#
_cell.length_a   1.000
_cell.length_b   1.000
_cell.length_c   1.000
_cell.angle_alpha   90.00
_cell.angle_beta   90.00
_cell.angle_gamma   90.00
#
_symmetry.space_group_name_H-M   'P 1'
#
loop_
_entity.id
_entity.type
_entity.pdbx_description
1 polymer ?
#
loop_
_entity_poly.entity_id
_entity_poly.type
_entity_poly.pdbx_seq_one_letter_code
_entity_poly.pdbx_strand_id
1 'polypeptide(L)'
;MLTEDAGLDALSPESTPADCLPTDVWDRVVYDPHLGGITSFTFLRSPARMCASVRFMLEGGHPHNVVNWLSSATLKHRVRTPG
;
A
#
# COMPACT_ATOMS: atom_id res chain seq x y z
N MET A 1 18.81 -17.36 26.93
CA MET A 1 18.75 -17.18 25.48
C MET A 1 17.30 -16.82 25.18
N LEU A 2 17.04 -15.60 24.71
CA LEU A 2 15.66 -15.14 24.50
C LEU A 2 15.09 -15.85 23.27
N THR A 3 14.04 -16.63 23.51
CA THR A 3 13.21 -17.32 22.51
C THR A 3 12.09 -16.36 22.14
N GLU A 4 12.32 -15.51 21.16
CA GLU A 4 11.29 -14.57 20.69
C GLU A 4 10.63 -15.15 19.44
N ASP A 5 9.30 -15.24 19.46
CA ASP A 5 8.47 -15.60 18.32
C ASP A 5 8.10 -14.33 17.53
N ALA A 6 7.77 -14.47 16.24
CA ALA A 6 7.40 -13.34 15.39
C ALA A 6 6.22 -13.66 14.46
N GLY A 7 5.44 -12.62 14.15
CA GLY A 7 4.44 -12.63 13.08
C GLY A 7 4.85 -11.65 11.99
N LEU A 8 4.98 -12.11 10.76
CA LEU A 8 5.39 -11.31 9.61
C LEU A 8 4.28 -11.32 8.55
N ASP A 9 3.76 -10.15 8.24
CA ASP A 9 2.84 -9.94 7.10
C ASP A 9 3.56 -9.37 5.87
N ALA A 10 4.75 -8.79 6.06
CA ALA A 10 5.50 -8.16 4.98
C ALA A 10 6.97 -8.58 5.03
N LEU A 11 7.52 -8.87 3.86
CA LEU A 11 8.94 -9.15 3.65
C LEU A 11 9.46 -8.29 2.51
N SER A 12 10.75 -7.96 2.56
CA SER A 12 11.44 -7.29 1.47
C SER A 12 12.47 -8.24 0.85
N PRO A 13 12.40 -8.51 -0.46
CA PRO A 13 11.43 -7.99 -1.44
C PRO A 13 10.02 -8.57 -1.27
N GLU A 14 9.01 -7.89 -1.82
CA GLU A 14 7.64 -8.39 -1.82
C GLU A 14 7.40 -9.45 -2.91
N SER A 15 6.40 -10.29 -2.65
CA SER A 15 6.15 -11.61 -3.25
C SER A 15 7.10 -12.73 -2.80
N THR A 16 7.77 -12.57 -1.65
CA THR A 16 8.67 -13.59 -1.10
C THR A 16 7.88 -14.82 -0.63
N PRO A 17 8.14 -16.03 -1.16
CA PRO A 17 7.50 -17.24 -0.68
C PRO A 17 8.00 -17.65 0.72
N ALA A 18 7.20 -18.42 1.45
CA ALA A 18 7.52 -18.83 2.83
C ALA A 18 8.80 -19.69 2.92
N ASP A 19 9.10 -20.48 1.89
CA ASP A 19 10.28 -21.36 1.83
C ASP A 19 11.61 -20.61 1.68
N CYS A 20 11.55 -19.30 1.45
CA CYS A 20 12.71 -18.41 1.45
C CYS A 20 13.12 -17.96 2.86
N LEU A 21 12.32 -18.25 3.89
CA LEU A 21 12.71 -18.04 5.28
C LEU A 21 13.79 -19.06 5.70
N PRO A 22 14.80 -18.65 6.49
CA PRO A 22 15.75 -19.59 7.10
C PRO A 22 15.02 -20.70 7.87
N THR A 23 15.44 -21.95 7.68
CA THR A 23 14.74 -23.10 8.27
C THR A 23 14.80 -23.14 9.80
N ASP A 24 15.79 -22.48 10.40
CA ASP A 24 15.95 -22.38 11.86
C ASP A 24 14.89 -21.49 12.54
N VAL A 25 14.08 -20.76 11.76
CA VAL A 25 13.00 -19.92 12.28
C VAL A 25 11.59 -20.42 11.96
N TRP A 26 11.44 -21.50 11.20
CA TRP A 26 10.13 -21.98 10.73
C TRP A 26 9.14 -22.29 11.86
N ASP A 27 9.62 -22.82 12.98
CA ASP A 27 8.77 -23.16 14.14
C ASP A 27 8.46 -21.95 15.04
N ARG A 28 9.01 -20.76 14.73
CA ARG A 28 8.91 -19.54 15.56
C ARG A 28 8.29 -18.36 14.83
N VAL A 29 8.08 -18.50 13.52
CA VAL A 29 7.59 -17.42 12.67
C VAL A 29 6.27 -17.83 12.04
N VAL A 30 5.23 -17.06 12.31
CA VAL A 30 4.00 -17.09 11.51
C VAL A 30 4.19 -16.11 10.37
N TYR A 31 4.10 -16.60 9.14
CA TYR A 31 4.23 -15.78 7.94
C TYR A 31 2.91 -15.75 7.15
N ASP A 32 2.47 -14.55 6.81
CA ASP A 32 1.34 -14.28 5.93
C ASP A 32 1.85 -13.43 4.75
N PRO A 33 1.64 -13.82 3.49
CA PRO A 33 2.19 -13.10 2.34
C PRO A 33 1.37 -11.84 2.00
N HIS A 34 1.52 -10.79 2.81
CA HIS A 34 0.90 -9.47 2.63
C HIS A 34 -0.63 -9.52 2.58
N LEU A 35 -1.24 -10.31 3.46
CA LEU A 35 -2.70 -10.46 3.52
C LEU A 35 -3.35 -9.68 4.66
N GLY A 36 -2.59 -9.01 5.53
CA GLY A 36 -3.12 -8.27 6.69
C GLY A 36 -4.16 -7.21 6.32
N GLY A 37 -4.08 -6.66 5.10
CA GLY A 37 -5.06 -5.72 4.54
C GLY A 37 -6.07 -6.32 3.57
N ILE A 38 -6.01 -7.63 3.27
CA ILE A 38 -6.78 -8.32 2.22
C ILE A 38 -8.03 -8.94 2.85
N THR A 39 -9.05 -8.12 3.04
CA THR A 39 -10.35 -8.51 3.64
C THR A 39 -11.51 -8.10 2.74
N SER A 40 -12.64 -8.80 2.76
CA SER A 40 -13.82 -8.40 1.96
C SER A 40 -14.22 -6.93 2.21
N PHE A 41 -14.08 -6.45 3.44
CA PHE A 41 -14.37 -5.07 3.79
C PHE A 41 -13.40 -4.07 3.13
N THR A 42 -12.09 -4.33 3.16
CA THR A 42 -11.10 -3.46 2.52
C THR A 42 -11.20 -3.50 0.99
N PHE A 43 -11.51 -4.65 0.39
CA PHE A 43 -11.78 -4.79 -1.05
C PHE A 43 -13.00 -3.98 -1.51
N LEU A 44 -14.02 -3.80 -0.66
CA LEU A 44 -15.16 -2.94 -0.98
C LEU A 44 -14.86 -1.46 -0.74
N ARG A 45 -14.24 -1.13 0.40
CA ARG A 45 -14.06 0.26 0.85
C ARG A 45 -12.96 1.00 0.12
N SER A 46 -11.82 0.36 -0.12
CA SER A 46 -10.64 1.03 -0.68
C SER A 46 -10.88 1.51 -2.12
N PRO A 47 -11.42 0.69 -3.06
CA PRO A 47 -11.76 1.17 -4.39
C PRO A 47 -12.80 2.28 -4.38
N ALA A 48 -13.84 2.18 -3.55
CA ALA A 48 -14.85 3.23 -3.42
C ALA A 48 -14.24 4.57 -3.00
N ARG A 49 -13.31 4.56 -2.02
CA ARG A 49 -12.60 5.77 -1.58
C ARG A 49 -11.66 6.35 -2.62
N MET A 50 -10.96 5.49 -3.37
CA MET A 50 -10.10 5.93 -4.47
C MET A 50 -10.93 6.59 -5.57
N CYS A 51 -12.02 5.95 -6.02
CA CYS A 51 -12.93 6.50 -7.01
C CYS A 51 -13.56 7.83 -6.57
N ALA A 52 -14.01 7.93 -5.31
CA ALA A 52 -14.56 9.17 -4.77
C ALA A 52 -13.52 10.30 -4.75
N SER A 53 -12.26 10.00 -4.40
CA SER A 53 -11.17 10.97 -4.40
C SER A 53 -10.89 11.49 -5.82
N VAL A 54 -10.90 10.60 -6.83
CA VAL A 54 -10.75 10.98 -8.24
C VAL A 54 -11.89 11.88 -8.69
N ARG A 55 -13.15 11.53 -8.38
CA ARG A 55 -14.32 12.36 -8.72
C ARG A 55 -14.22 13.77 -8.12
N PHE A 56 -13.84 13.86 -6.85
CA PHE A 56 -13.70 15.15 -6.17
C PHE A 56 -12.64 16.03 -6.81
N MET A 57 -11.51 15.46 -7.26
CA MET A 57 -10.50 16.19 -8.01
C MET A 57 -11.01 16.68 -9.37
N LEU A 58 -11.78 15.86 -10.09
CA LEU A 58 -12.34 16.22 -11.40
C LEU A 58 -13.38 17.35 -11.30
N GLU A 59 -14.09 17.44 -10.17
CA GLU A 59 -15.02 18.52 -9.86
C GLU A 59 -14.32 19.80 -9.35
N GLY A 60 -12.98 19.81 -9.33
CA GLY A 60 -12.17 20.95 -8.86
C GLY A 60 -12.01 21.02 -7.34
N GLY A 61 -12.45 19.99 -6.62
CA GLY A 61 -12.28 19.85 -5.17
C GLY A 61 -10.93 19.26 -4.76
N HIS A 62 -10.64 19.34 -3.46
CA HIS A 62 -9.46 18.77 -2.82
C HIS A 62 -9.78 17.52 -1.95
N PRO A 63 -9.34 16.30 -2.32
CA PRO A 63 -9.63 15.10 -1.54
C PRO A 63 -9.11 15.18 -0.11
N HIS A 64 -9.77 14.49 0.83
CA HIS A 64 -9.41 14.57 2.25
C HIS A 64 -8.05 13.95 2.60
N ASN A 65 -7.56 12.97 1.82
CA ASN A 65 -6.39 12.15 2.18
C ASN A 65 -5.25 12.28 1.16
N VAL A 66 -4.95 13.51 0.70
CA VAL A 66 -3.84 13.75 -0.21
C VAL A 66 -2.51 13.71 0.57
N VAL A 67 -1.62 12.79 0.21
CA VAL A 67 -0.36 12.58 0.91
C VAL A 67 0.82 13.38 0.35
N ASN A 68 0.72 13.89 -0.88
CA ASN A 68 1.81 14.60 -1.57
C ASN A 68 1.29 15.71 -2.51
N TRP A 69 0.54 16.69 -1.99
CA TRP A 69 -0.02 17.75 -2.84
C TRP A 69 1.08 18.67 -3.38
N LEU A 70 1.13 18.80 -4.70
CA LEU A 70 1.83 19.89 -5.38
C LEU A 70 0.80 20.95 -5.72
N SER A 71 1.05 22.21 -5.32
CA SER A 71 0.19 23.32 -5.71
C SER A 71 0.02 23.36 -7.24
N SER A 72 -1.14 23.80 -7.70
CA SER A 72 -1.48 23.91 -9.13
C SER A 72 -0.52 24.79 -9.94
N ALA A 73 0.30 25.62 -9.29
CA ALA A 73 1.40 26.35 -9.93
C ALA A 73 2.52 25.41 -10.43
N THR A 74 2.77 24.30 -9.76
CA THR A 74 3.82 23.33 -10.09
C THR A 74 3.37 22.31 -11.16
N LEU A 75 2.09 21.94 -11.17
CA LEU A 75 1.55 20.95 -12.11
C LEU A 75 1.51 21.45 -13.57
N LYS A 76 1.28 22.76 -13.77
CA LYS A 76 1.24 23.38 -15.11
C LYS A 76 2.56 23.26 -15.88
N HIS A 77 3.69 23.14 -15.18
CA HIS A 77 5.00 22.97 -15.83
C HIS A 77 5.32 21.53 -16.23
N ARG A 78 4.65 20.52 -15.66
CA ARG A 78 4.97 19.10 -15.88
C ARG A 78 4.19 18.45 -17.02
N VAL A 79 3.04 19.02 -17.39
CA VAL A 79 2.20 18.57 -18.52
C VAL A 79 2.37 19.50 -19.72
N ARG A 80 3.62 19.81 -20.10
CA ARG A 80 3.92 20.19 -21.48
C ARG A 80 4.28 18.90 -22.21
N THR A 81 3.36 18.41 -23.03
CA THR A 81 3.68 17.42 -24.07
C THR A 81 4.74 17.97 -25.02
N PRO A 82 5.62 17.13 -25.59
CA PRO A 82 6.42 17.54 -26.74
C PRO A 82 5.47 17.92 -27.87
N GLY A 83 5.72 19.05 -28.52
CA GLY A 83 5.08 19.42 -29.78
C GLY A 83 5.55 18.54 -30.93
#